data_AF-A0A7C2W1L7-F1
#
_entry.id   AF-A0A7C2W1L7-F1
#
_cell.length_a   1.000
_cell.length_b   1.000
_cell.length_c   1.000
_cell.angle_alpha   90.00
_cell.angle_beta   90.00
_cell.angle_gamma   90.00
#
_symmetry.space_group_name_H-M   'P 1'
#
loop_
_entity.id
_entity.type
_entity.pdbx_description
1 polymer ?
#
loop_
_entity_poly.entity_id
_entity_poly.type
_entity_poly.pdbx_seq_one_letter_code
_entity_poly.pdbx_strand_id
1 'polypeptide(L)'
;MKVKSWMVLIIFFIIGVVASAKAGEPARIKIEAEPQSTAADGVSTVRLKVKVEDAEGNPVPDGTVVTFLSDKAQLTGADLNPDVEGLQVATKNGIAQTT
;
A
#
# COMPACT_ATOMS: atom_id res chain seq x y z
N MET A 1 16.34 -46.38 -32.21
CA MET A 1 16.00 -46.11 -30.80
C MET A 1 15.29 -44.76 -30.72
N LYS A 2 13.96 -44.76 -30.59
CA LYS A 2 13.18 -43.55 -30.34
C LYS A 2 11.98 -43.92 -29.49
N VAL A 3 12.01 -43.56 -28.23
CA VAL A 3 10.83 -43.11 -27.47
C VAL A 3 11.35 -42.29 -26.29
N LYS A 4 11.26 -40.97 -26.38
CA LYS A 4 11.29 -40.12 -25.18
C LYS A 4 9.89 -39.54 -25.05
N SER A 5 9.01 -40.36 -24.48
CA SER A 5 7.91 -39.83 -23.68
C SER A 5 8.55 -38.99 -22.60
N TRP A 6 8.05 -37.79 -22.33
CA TRP A 6 7.96 -37.23 -20.98
C TRP A 6 7.00 -36.03 -20.92
N MET A 7 6.11 -36.12 -19.94
CA MET A 7 5.30 -35.10 -19.29
C MET A 7 4.14 -34.45 -20.07
N VAL A 8 2.93 -34.88 -19.70
CA VAL A 8 1.69 -34.11 -19.83
C VAL A 8 1.83 -32.86 -18.95
N LEU A 9 1.81 -31.67 -19.53
CA LEU A 9 1.67 -30.41 -18.78
C LEU A 9 0.21 -29.93 -18.92
N ILE A 10 -0.62 -30.22 -17.93
CA ILE A 10 -1.95 -29.60 -17.83
C ILE A 10 -1.71 -28.15 -17.42
N ILE A 11 -1.74 -27.24 -18.40
CA ILE A 11 -1.72 -25.81 -18.13
C ILE A 11 -3.15 -25.43 -17.70
N PHE A 12 -3.38 -25.25 -16.41
CA PHE A 12 -4.57 -24.56 -15.93
C PHE A 12 -4.47 -23.09 -16.32
N PHE A 13 -5.07 -22.72 -17.45
CA PHE A 13 -5.40 -21.33 -17.73
C PHE A 13 -6.53 -20.93 -16.77
N ILE A 14 -6.17 -20.41 -15.60
CA ILE A 14 -7.09 -19.55 -14.86
C ILE A 14 -7.18 -18.28 -15.70
N ILE A 15 -8.23 -18.16 -16.52
CA ILE A 15 -8.63 -16.89 -17.11
C ILE A 15 -9.26 -16.10 -15.97
N GLY A 16 -8.41 -15.49 -15.15
CA GLY A 16 -8.84 -14.44 -14.24
C GLY A 16 -9.25 -13.26 -15.10
N VAL A 17 -10.54 -12.95 -15.11
CA VAL A 17 -10.98 -11.62 -15.53
C VAL A 17 -10.37 -10.65 -14.52
N VAL A 18 -9.26 -10.01 -14.88
CA VAL A 18 -8.86 -8.78 -14.22
C VAL A 18 -9.83 -7.73 -14.72
N ALA A 19 -10.89 -7.50 -13.94
CA ALA A 19 -11.71 -6.32 -14.13
C ALA A 19 -10.76 -5.13 -14.01
N SER A 20 -10.49 -4.46 -15.14
CA SER A 20 -9.74 -3.20 -15.12
C SER A 20 -10.72 -2.15 -14.64
N ALA A 21 -10.98 -2.16 -13.34
CA ALA A 21 -11.57 -1.02 -12.67
C ALA A 21 -10.53 0.09 -12.80
N LYS A 22 -10.83 1.11 -13.60
CA LYS A 22 -10.01 2.31 -13.64
C LYS A 22 -10.11 2.95 -12.26
N ALA A 23 -9.03 2.86 -11.49
CA ALA A 23 -8.96 3.48 -10.18
C ALA A 23 -9.36 4.96 -10.28
N GLY A 24 -10.33 5.34 -9.46
CA GLY A 24 -10.89 6.68 -9.40
C GLY A 24 -10.12 7.63 -8.48
N GLU A 25 -10.74 8.78 -8.22
CA GLU A 25 -10.25 9.72 -7.19
C GLU A 25 -10.35 9.09 -5.79
N PRO A 26 -9.47 9.45 -4.85
CA PRO A 26 -9.54 8.98 -3.47
C PRO A 26 -10.89 9.35 -2.83
N ALA A 27 -11.58 8.37 -2.25
CA ALA A 27 -12.84 8.59 -1.54
C ALA A 27 -12.86 7.98 -0.12
N ARG A 28 -12.06 6.95 0.13
CA ARG A 28 -12.05 6.19 1.39
C ARG A 28 -10.64 5.97 1.88
N ILE A 29 -10.45 6.11 3.19
CA ILE A 29 -9.14 5.95 3.84
C ILE A 29 -9.31 5.05 5.05
N LYS A 30 -8.41 4.07 5.21
CA LYS A 30 -8.27 3.24 6.40
C LYS A 30 -6.84 3.27 6.89
N ILE A 31 -6.65 3.52 8.18
CA ILE A 31 -5.32 3.61 8.80
C ILE A 31 -5.16 2.46 9.79
N GLU A 32 -4.03 1.77 9.71
CA GLU A 32 -3.63 0.68 10.60
C GLU A 32 -2.23 0.99 11.15
N ALA A 33 -2.04 0.70 12.43
CA ALA A 33 -0.77 0.92 13.13
C ALA A 33 -0.22 -0.42 13.62
N GLU A 34 1.04 -0.71 13.33
CA GLU A 34 1.71 -1.94 13.74
C GLU A 34 3.03 -1.63 14.47
N PRO A 35 3.15 -1.95 15.77
CA PRO A 35 2.11 -2.53 16.63
C PRO A 35 0.99 -1.53 16.97
N GLN A 36 -0.21 -2.03 17.31
CA GLN A 36 -1.38 -1.18 17.63
C GLN A 36 -1.23 -0.39 18.93
N SER A 37 -0.34 -0.83 19.83
CA SER A 37 0.01 -0.13 21.06
C SER A 37 1.50 -0.31 21.33
N THR A 38 2.15 0.77 21.73
CA THR A 38 3.56 0.77 22.11
C THR A 38 3.78 1.72 23.29
N ALA A 39 4.95 1.63 23.93
CA ALA A 39 5.32 2.54 25.00
C ALA A 39 5.61 3.94 24.42
N ALA A 40 5.11 5.00 25.06
CA ALA A 40 5.44 6.38 24.70
C ALA A 40 6.78 6.80 25.37
N ASP A 41 7.83 6.01 25.16
CA ASP A 41 9.17 6.21 25.76
C ASP A 41 10.10 7.07 24.90
N GLY A 42 9.63 7.53 23.72
CA GLY A 42 10.42 8.32 22.78
C GLY A 42 11.43 7.51 21.95
N VAL A 43 11.45 6.17 22.11
CA VAL A 43 12.36 5.26 21.39
C VAL A 43 11.58 4.23 20.59
N SER A 44 10.44 3.79 21.12
CA SER A 44 9.55 2.83 20.50
C SER A 44 8.98 3.35 19.18
N THR A 45 9.04 2.52 18.14
CA THR A 45 8.57 2.87 16.79
C THR A 45 7.28 2.13 16.44
N VAL A 46 6.47 2.76 15.57
CA VAL A 46 5.23 2.20 15.04
C VAL A 46 5.18 2.49 13.55
N ARG A 47 4.79 1.48 12.77
CA ARG A 47 4.55 1.65 11.34
C ARG A 47 3.09 1.98 11.11
N LEU A 48 2.85 3.09 10.43
CA LEU A 48 1.52 3.46 9.98
C LEU A 48 1.34 2.99 8.54
N LYS A 49 0.27 2.26 8.29
CA LYS A 49 -0.14 1.81 6.97
C LYS A 49 -1.51 2.39 6.65
N VAL A 50 -1.60 3.12 5.56
CA VAL A 50 -2.82 3.77 5.08
C VAL A 50 -3.24 3.09 3.80
N LYS A 51 -4.43 2.51 3.80
CA LYS A 51 -5.12 2.04 2.59
C LYS A 51 -6.04 3.13 2.09
N VAL A 52 -5.90 3.48 0.82
CA VAL A 52 -6.69 4.49 0.14
C VAL A 52 -7.44 3.81 -1.02
N GLU A 53 -8.75 3.98 -1.03
CA GLU A 53 -9.66 3.42 -2.03
C GLU A 53 -10.52 4.53 -2.67
N ASP A 54 -10.98 4.29 -3.89
CA ASP A 54 -12.01 5.10 -4.54
C ASP A 54 -13.42 4.79 -3.97
N ALA A 55 -14.45 5.43 -4.52
CA ALA A 55 -15.83 5.30 -4.03
C ALA A 55 -16.38 3.89 -4.25
N GLU A 56 -15.89 3.21 -5.28
CA GLU A 56 -16.24 1.86 -5.68
C GLU A 56 -15.46 0.77 -4.92
N GLY A 57 -14.47 1.17 -4.11
CA GLY A 57 -13.65 0.26 -3.29
C GLY A 57 -12.41 -0.29 -4.00
N ASN A 58 -12.01 0.27 -5.14
CA ASN A 58 -10.75 -0.06 -5.80
C ASN A 58 -9.60 0.72 -5.16
N PRO A 59 -8.37 0.17 -5.12
CA PRO A 59 -7.21 0.93 -4.70
C PRO A 59 -6.98 2.13 -5.62
N VAL A 60 -6.61 3.28 -5.06
CA VAL A 60 -6.27 4.48 -5.83
C VAL A 60 -5.02 4.26 -6.69
N PRO A 61 -4.81 5.05 -7.77
CA PRO A 61 -3.63 4.94 -8.61
C PRO A 61 -2.32 5.04 -7.81
N ASP A 62 -1.31 4.30 -8.25
CA ASP A 62 0.05 4.42 -7.72
C ASP A 62 0.57 5.84 -7.90
N GLY A 63 1.30 6.35 -6.90
CA GLY A 63 1.79 7.73 -6.90
C GLY A 63 0.80 8.74 -6.32
N THR A 64 -0.41 8.33 -5.91
CA THR A 64 -1.30 9.22 -5.14
C THR A 64 -0.60 9.61 -3.84
N VAL A 65 -0.47 10.91 -3.58
CA VAL A 65 0.26 11.42 -2.40
C VAL A 65 -0.64 11.40 -1.17
N VAL A 66 -0.15 10.81 -0.09
CA VAL A 66 -0.77 10.82 1.23
C VAL A 66 0.13 11.59 2.18
N THR A 67 -0.41 12.62 2.84
CA THR A 67 0.29 13.40 3.86
C THR A 67 -0.01 12.85 5.25
N PHE A 68 1.03 12.43 5.96
CA PHE A 68 0.95 12.00 7.35
C PHE A 68 1.28 13.17 8.28
N LEU A 69 0.47 13.36 9.32
CA LEU A 69 0.68 14.35 10.37
C LEU A 69 0.59 13.67 11.73
N SER A 70 1.44 14.07 12.67
CA SER A 70 1.38 13.60 14.06
C SER A 70 1.74 14.74 15.00
N ASP A 71 0.99 14.87 16.08
CA ASP A 71 1.20 15.82 17.16
C ASP A 71 2.07 15.26 18.31
N LYS A 72 2.22 13.93 18.36
CA LYS A 72 2.84 13.20 19.50
C LYS A 72 4.04 12.37 19.13
N ALA A 73 4.21 12.01 17.86
CA ALA A 73 5.29 11.17 17.39
C ALA A 73 6.08 11.89 16.30
N GLN A 74 7.38 11.63 16.24
CA GLN A 74 8.17 12.01 15.09
C GLN A 74 7.86 11.06 13.94
N LEU A 75 7.48 11.62 12.79
CA LEU A 75 7.28 10.85 11.57
C LEU A 75 8.62 10.63 10.87
N THR A 76 8.88 9.38 10.46
CA THR A 76 10.11 8.99 9.75
C THR A 76 9.77 8.27 8.46
N GLY A 77 10.50 8.59 7.39
CA GLY A 77 10.30 7.98 6.07
C GLY A 77 10.86 8.83 4.94
N ALA A 78 10.68 8.35 3.71
CA ALA A 78 10.96 9.13 2.52
C ALA A 78 9.86 10.18 2.35
N ASP A 79 10.25 11.45 2.34
CA ASP A 79 9.36 12.57 2.12
C ASP A 79 9.44 13.04 0.67
N LEU A 80 8.29 13.14 0.00
CA LEU A 80 8.21 13.62 -1.36
C LEU A 80 8.23 15.15 -1.46
N ASN A 81 7.86 15.87 -0.39
CA ASN A 81 7.85 17.33 -0.41
C ASN A 81 8.11 17.97 0.97
N PRO A 82 9.38 17.99 1.44
CA PRO A 82 9.72 18.45 2.78
C PRO A 82 9.40 19.94 3.07
N ASP A 83 9.03 20.72 2.05
CA ASP A 83 8.56 22.10 2.22
C ASP A 83 7.10 22.18 2.72
N VAL A 84 6.36 21.07 2.71
CA VAL A 84 4.98 20.95 3.21
C VAL A 84 4.97 20.25 4.56
N GLU A 85 4.20 20.78 5.51
CA GLU A 85 4.06 20.16 6.83
C GLU A 85 3.57 18.69 6.74
N GLY A 86 4.23 17.82 7.51
CA GLY A 86 3.97 16.39 7.53
C GLY A 86 4.95 15.58 6.70
N LEU A 87 4.69 14.28 6.59
CA LEU A 87 5.48 13.36 5.76
C LEU A 87 4.64 12.96 4.55
N GLN A 88 5.08 13.27 3.33
CA GLN A 88 4.33 12.92 2.12
C GLN A 88 4.84 11.63 1.49
N VAL A 89 3.95 10.64 1.39
CA VAL A 89 4.27 9.29 0.91
C VAL A 89 3.35 8.94 -0.26
N ALA A 90 3.92 8.45 -1.35
CA ALA A 90 3.16 7.94 -2.49
C ALA A 90 2.53 6.57 -2.18
N THR A 91 1.31 6.36 -2.65
CA THR A 91 0.67 5.05 -2.62
C THR A 91 1.34 4.08 -3.59
N LYS A 92 1.36 2.80 -3.20
CA LYS A 92 1.64 1.66 -4.06
C LYS A 92 0.57 0.60 -3.84
N ASN A 93 -0.12 0.21 -4.90
CA ASN A 93 -1.31 -0.63 -4.86
C ASN A 93 -2.35 -0.11 -3.85
N GLY A 94 -2.59 1.20 -3.84
CA GLY A 94 -3.48 1.88 -2.90
C GLY A 94 -2.98 1.95 -1.45
N ILE A 95 -1.72 1.60 -1.16
CA ILE A 95 -1.15 1.65 0.20
C ILE A 95 -0.05 2.69 0.30
N ALA A 96 -0.15 3.61 1.26
CA ALA A 96 0.96 4.46 1.71
C ALA A 96 1.43 4.00 3.11
N GLN A 97 2.74 3.99 3.36
CA GLN A 97 3.29 3.45 4.60
C GLN A 97 4.48 4.27 5.13
N THR A 98 4.54 4.47 6.45
CA THR A 98 5.69 5.06 7.15
C THR A 98 6.73 3.99 7.53
N THR A 99 7.94 4.41 7.88
CA THR A 99 9.07 3.51 8.16
C THR A 99 9.19 3.14 9.63
#